data_AF-A0A3D2A612-F1
#
_entry.id   AF-A0A3D2A612-F1
#
_cell.length_a   1.000
_cell.length_b   1.000
_cell.length_c   1.000
_cell.angle_alpha   90.00
_cell.angle_beta   90.00
_cell.angle_gamma   90.00
#
_symmetry.space_group_name_H-M   'P 1'
#
loop_
_entity.id
_entity.type
_entity.pdbx_description
1 polymer ?
#
loop_
_entity_poly.entity_id
_entity_poly.type
_entity_poly.pdbx_seq_one_letter_code
_entity_poly.pdbx_strand_id
1 'polypeptide(L)'
;MRIRKLFKFENAHIVRNCSSERCKHSIHGHSYQIELILEATRLDHGQMVYDFGLLKSSIKDIIDSFDHAICFWNEDDPEYIAACKKFSARWISLPVSPSAEQFSRVIFFWAQEILAQTQMQNGEADVSVYSVIAHETATGYAQCFSDDVANVQMGKLVLEDFEFSEQVRSEWHDPELYAKLIRGERFTNPSATMQVQADNRDVE
;
A
#
# COMPACT_ATOMS: atom_id res chain seq x y z
N MET A 1 21.17 0.15 1.99
CA MET A 1 20.65 -0.42 3.26
C MET A 1 19.15 -0.63 3.12
N ARG A 2 18.58 -1.64 3.79
CA ARG A 2 17.14 -1.94 3.77
C ARG A 2 16.55 -1.84 5.16
N ILE A 3 15.33 -1.31 5.26
CA ILE A 3 14.53 -1.31 6.48
C ILE A 3 13.18 -1.95 6.19
N ARG A 4 12.55 -2.53 7.21
CA ARG A 4 11.23 -3.15 7.11
C ARG A 4 10.27 -2.55 8.10
N LYS A 5 9.07 -2.19 7.64
CA LYS A 5 7.92 -1.88 8.49
C LYS A 5 6.84 -2.93 8.28
N LEU A 6 6.31 -3.46 9.38
CA LEU A 6 5.18 -4.39 9.37
C LEU A 6 3.87 -3.65 9.65
N PHE A 7 2.87 -3.91 8.82
CA PHE A 7 1.47 -3.52 8.98
C PHE A 7 0.60 -4.78 9.10
N LYS A 8 -0.60 -4.63 9.65
CA LYS A 8 -1.57 -5.71 9.79
C LYS A 8 -2.96 -5.17 9.46
N PHE A 9 -3.79 -6.04 8.89
CA PHE A 9 -5.20 -5.74 8.66
C PHE A 9 -6.01 -7.04 8.60
N GLU A 10 -7.28 -6.96 8.96
CA GLU A 10 -8.27 -8.03 8.80
C GLU A 10 -9.11 -7.72 7.56
N ASN A 11 -9.05 -8.54 6.51
CA ASN A 11 -9.74 -8.25 5.25
C ASN A 11 -10.61 -9.41 4.79
N ALA A 12 -11.80 -9.08 4.27
CA ALA A 12 -12.69 -10.03 3.63
C ALA A 12 -12.61 -9.91 2.10
N HIS A 13 -12.61 -11.05 1.40
CA HIS A 13 -12.49 -11.09 -0.05
C HIS A 13 -13.03 -12.40 -0.66
N ILE A 14 -13.05 -12.46 -1.98
CA ILE A 14 -13.33 -13.67 -2.76
C ILE A 14 -12.30 -13.78 -3.90
N VAL A 15 -11.82 -14.99 -4.19
CA VAL A 15 -10.81 -15.21 -5.24
C VAL A 15 -11.42 -16.08 -6.34
N ARG A 16 -11.94 -15.42 -7.38
CA ARG A 16 -12.56 -16.08 -8.54
C ARG A 16 -11.52 -16.89 -9.32
N ASN A 17 -12.00 -17.88 -10.07
CA ASN A 17 -11.19 -18.66 -11.02
C ASN A 17 -9.98 -19.41 -10.41
N CYS A 18 -9.92 -19.57 -9.09
CA CYS A 18 -8.91 -20.39 -8.44
C CYS A 18 -9.33 -21.88 -8.37
N SER A 19 -8.40 -22.76 -8.01
CA SER A 19 -8.66 -24.20 -7.88
C SER A 19 -9.45 -24.57 -6.62
N SER A 20 -9.51 -23.69 -5.62
CA SER A 20 -10.20 -23.91 -4.35
C SER A 20 -11.70 -23.59 -4.45
N GLU A 21 -12.55 -24.59 -4.21
CA GLU A 21 -14.01 -24.41 -4.15
C GLU A 21 -14.44 -23.39 -3.10
N ARG A 22 -13.78 -23.41 -1.93
CA ARG A 22 -14.09 -22.48 -0.84
C ARG A 22 -13.74 -21.04 -1.21
N CYS A 23 -12.60 -20.81 -1.84
CA CYS A 23 -12.13 -19.47 -2.15
C CYS A 23 -12.89 -18.83 -3.31
N LYS A 24 -13.31 -19.60 -4.33
CA LYS A 24 -14.01 -19.05 -5.52
C LYS A 24 -15.52 -18.86 -5.34
N HIS A 25 -16.13 -19.56 -4.38
CA HIS A 25 -17.58 -19.51 -4.14
C HIS A 25 -17.99 -18.88 -2.81
N SER A 26 -17.06 -18.60 -1.90
CA SER A 26 -17.41 -18.03 -0.58
C SER A 26 -16.54 -16.83 -0.25
N ILE A 27 -17.20 -15.77 0.23
CA ILE A 27 -16.52 -14.69 0.92
C ILE A 27 -15.88 -15.29 2.18
N HIS A 28 -14.61 -14.99 2.36
CA HIS A 28 -13.84 -15.37 3.53
C HIS A 28 -12.91 -14.22 3.87
N GLY A 29 -12.09 -14.38 4.90
CA GLY A 29 -11.12 -13.35 5.26
C GLY A 29 -9.91 -13.91 5.96
N HIS A 30 -8.90 -13.06 6.10
CA HIS A 30 -7.63 -13.39 6.72
C HIS A 30 -7.06 -12.23 7.53
N SER A 31 -6.22 -12.58 8.49
CA SER A 31 -5.40 -11.67 9.27
C SER A 31 -4.08 -11.42 8.54
N TYR A 32 -4.09 -10.49 7.60
CA TYR A 32 -2.92 -10.21 6.77
C TYR A 32 -1.80 -9.54 7.57
N GLN A 33 -0.57 -9.91 7.23
CA GLN A 33 0.63 -9.17 7.66
C GLN A 33 1.36 -8.66 6.43
N ILE A 34 1.58 -7.35 6.35
CA ILE A 34 2.25 -6.71 5.23
C ILE A 34 3.61 -6.19 5.66
N GLU A 35 4.68 -6.71 5.05
CA GLU A 35 6.02 -6.17 5.20
C GLU A 35 6.31 -5.23 4.04
N LEU A 36 6.38 -3.93 4.33
CA LEU A 36 6.90 -2.93 3.40
C LEU A 36 8.41 -2.80 3.65
N ILE A 37 9.20 -3.11 2.62
CA ILE A 37 10.65 -3.02 2.68
C ILE A 37 11.09 -1.84 1.83
N LEU A 38 11.72 -0.85 2.47
CA LEU A 38 12.31 0.30 1.79
C LEU A 38 13.82 0.15 1.72
N GLU A 39 14.42 0.77 0.71
CA GLU A 39 15.87 0.84 0.57
C GLU A 39 16.36 2.23 0.17
N ALA A 40 17.59 2.53 0.60
CA ALA A 40 18.35 3.70 0.19
C ALA A 40 19.86 3.39 0.18
N THR A 41 20.63 4.12 -0.62
CA THR A 41 22.10 3.99 -0.69
C THR A 41 22.82 4.84 0.35
N ARG A 42 22.13 5.85 0.92
CA ARG A 42 22.62 6.74 1.97
C ARG A 42 21.64 6.82 3.14
N LEU A 43 22.11 7.40 4.23
CA LEU A 43 21.29 7.72 5.40
C LEU A 43 21.01 9.21 5.42
N ASP A 44 19.86 9.57 5.97
CA ASP A 44 19.44 10.94 6.23
C ASP A 44 20.29 11.59 7.36
N HIS A 45 19.99 12.83 7.73
CA HIS A 45 20.72 13.51 8.81
C HIS A 45 20.51 12.87 10.19
N GLY A 46 19.46 12.06 10.35
CA GLY A 46 19.21 11.23 11.53
C GLY A 46 19.96 9.89 11.51
N GLN A 47 20.77 9.62 10.49
CA GLN A 47 21.40 8.32 10.23
C GLN A 47 20.39 7.18 10.02
N MET A 48 19.28 7.47 9.34
CA MET A 48 18.23 6.51 9.01
C MET A 48 18.04 6.39 7.49
N VAL A 49 17.56 5.23 7.02
CA VAL A 49 17.07 5.09 5.63
C VAL A 49 15.80 5.92 5.44
N TYR A 50 14.90 5.82 6.40
CA TYR A 50 13.65 6.57 6.46
C TYR A 50 13.12 6.50 7.90
N ASP A 51 12.61 7.60 8.44
CA ASP A 51 12.00 7.58 9.77
C ASP A 51 10.69 6.77 9.74
N PHE A 52 10.59 5.75 10.59
CA PHE A 52 9.38 4.93 10.71
C PHE A 52 8.14 5.73 11.14
N GLY A 53 8.30 6.90 11.77
CA GLY A 53 7.23 7.83 12.08
C GLY A 53 6.56 8.40 10.85
N LEU A 54 7.31 8.64 9.77
CA LEU A 54 6.79 9.17 8.50
C LEU A 54 5.92 8.14 7.76
N LEU A 55 6.13 6.85 8.00
CA LEU A 55 5.27 5.79 7.46
C LEU A 55 3.89 5.70 8.15
N LYS A 56 3.64 6.49 9.20
CA LYS A 56 2.37 6.47 9.95
C LYS A 56 1.28 7.38 9.37
N SER A 57 1.56 8.13 8.30
CA SER A 57 0.60 8.98 7.59
C SER A 57 0.10 8.28 6.31
N SER A 58 0.33 8.85 5.12
CA SER A 58 -0.21 8.41 3.83
C SER A 58 -0.07 6.91 3.54
N ILE A 59 1.11 6.34 3.81
CA ILE A 59 1.36 4.91 3.61
C ILE A 59 0.57 4.05 4.60
N LYS A 60 0.51 4.46 5.88
CA LYS A 60 -0.34 3.75 6.84
C LYS A 60 -1.79 3.85 6.42
N ASP A 61 -2.29 5.03 6.11
CA ASP A 61 -3.70 5.25 5.78
C ASP A 61 -4.16 4.42 4.58
N ILE A 62 -3.34 4.35 3.52
CA ILE A 62 -3.70 3.56 2.36
C ILE A 62 -3.67 2.05 2.65
N ILE A 63 -2.76 1.57 3.51
CA ILE A 63 -2.74 0.15 3.92
C ILE A 63 -3.86 -0.16 4.92
N ASP A 64 -4.15 0.76 5.84
CA ASP A 64 -5.21 0.66 6.85
C ASP A 64 -6.60 0.66 6.22
N SER A 65 -6.72 1.17 4.99
CA SER A 65 -7.93 1.06 4.17
C SER A 65 -8.42 -0.37 4.02
N PHE A 66 -7.51 -1.35 4.02
CA PHE A 66 -7.85 -2.77 3.92
C PHE A 66 -8.43 -3.35 5.22
N ASP A 67 -8.21 -2.72 6.37
CA ASP A 67 -8.62 -3.26 7.67
C ASP A 67 -10.13 -3.19 7.84
N HIS A 68 -10.74 -4.29 8.31
CA HIS A 68 -12.18 -4.46 8.42
C HIS A 68 -12.97 -4.08 7.16
N ALA A 69 -12.36 -4.24 5.98
CA ALA A 69 -12.96 -3.92 4.69
C ALA A 69 -13.26 -5.19 3.88
N ILE A 70 -14.23 -5.09 2.98
CA ILE A 70 -14.39 -6.06 1.90
C ILE A 70 -13.67 -5.56 0.63
N CYS A 71 -12.78 -6.38 0.08
CA CYS A 71 -12.10 -6.11 -1.18
C CYS A 71 -12.66 -6.98 -2.29
N PHE A 72 -12.96 -6.35 -3.43
CA PHE A 72 -13.49 -7.04 -4.59
C PHE A 72 -12.82 -6.54 -5.87
N TRP A 73 -12.83 -7.41 -6.88
CA TRP A 73 -12.40 -7.05 -8.22
C TRP A 73 -13.52 -6.27 -8.91
N ASN A 74 -13.19 -5.14 -9.55
CA ASN A 74 -14.14 -4.30 -10.27
C ASN A 74 -14.77 -4.98 -11.52
N GLU A 75 -14.20 -6.11 -11.97
CA GLU A 75 -14.76 -6.96 -13.04
C GLU A 75 -15.59 -8.14 -12.51
N ASP A 76 -15.85 -8.24 -11.20
CA ASP A 76 -16.71 -9.28 -10.63
C ASP A 76 -18.19 -9.02 -10.94
N ASP A 77 -19.05 -9.95 -10.53
CA ASP A 77 -20.50 -9.88 -10.72
C ASP A 77 -21.09 -8.56 -10.17
N PRO A 78 -21.85 -7.79 -10.96
CA PRO A 78 -22.39 -6.50 -10.52
C PRO A 78 -23.33 -6.59 -9.30
N GLU A 79 -24.08 -7.69 -9.14
CA GLU A 79 -24.93 -7.87 -7.96
C GLU A 79 -24.09 -8.13 -6.71
N TYR A 80 -23.00 -8.89 -6.84
CA TYR A 80 -22.02 -9.09 -5.77
C TYR A 80 -21.36 -7.76 -5.37
N ILE A 81 -20.90 -6.96 -6.33
CA ILE A 81 -20.31 -5.64 -6.07
C ILE A 81 -21.32 -4.73 -5.36
N ALA A 82 -22.56 -4.67 -5.85
CA ALA A 82 -23.62 -3.89 -5.23
C ALA A 82 -23.92 -4.35 -3.80
N ALA A 83 -23.93 -5.68 -3.55
CA ALA A 83 -24.10 -6.23 -2.21
C ALA A 83 -22.95 -5.84 -1.27
N CYS A 84 -21.69 -5.91 -1.74
CA CYS A 84 -20.53 -5.46 -0.96
C CYS A 84 -20.67 -4.00 -0.53
N LYS A 85 -20.99 -3.11 -1.48
CA LYS A 85 -21.17 -1.68 -1.23
C LYS A 85 -22.39 -1.38 -0.34
N LYS A 86 -23.43 -2.22 -0.39
CA LYS A 86 -24.67 -2.06 0.39
C LYS A 86 -24.52 -2.52 1.84
N PHE A 87 -23.83 -3.64 2.07
CA PHE A 87 -23.78 -4.29 3.38
C PHE A 87 -22.49 -4.04 4.15
N SER A 88 -21.47 -3.43 3.52
CA SER A 88 -20.26 -2.99 4.19
C SER A 88 -20.09 -1.47 4.06
N ALA A 89 -19.82 -0.79 5.18
CA ALA A 89 -19.42 0.60 5.15
C ALA A 89 -17.99 0.76 4.62
N ARG A 90 -17.12 -0.23 4.88
CA ARG A 90 -15.72 -0.26 4.43
C ARG A 90 -15.55 -1.22 3.27
N TRP A 91 -15.19 -0.70 2.11
CA TRP A 91 -14.91 -1.50 0.93
C TRP A 91 -13.87 -0.84 0.04
N ILE A 92 -13.17 -1.68 -0.73
CA ILE A 92 -12.21 -1.25 -1.76
C ILE A 92 -12.51 -2.02 -3.04
N SER A 93 -12.65 -1.30 -4.14
CA SER A 93 -12.69 -1.83 -5.50
C SER A 93 -11.29 -1.83 -6.08
N LEU A 94 -10.81 -2.99 -6.53
CA LEU A 94 -9.51 -3.16 -7.15
C LEU A 94 -9.65 -3.48 -8.65
N PRO A 95 -8.69 -3.07 -9.51
CA PRO A 95 -8.63 -3.48 -10.92
C PRO A 95 -8.20 -4.92 -11.13
N VAL A 96 -7.93 -5.66 -10.06
CA VAL A 96 -7.38 -7.01 -10.07
C VAL A 96 -8.07 -7.87 -9.00
N SER A 97 -8.04 -9.20 -9.19
CA SER A 97 -8.51 -10.15 -8.18
C SER A 97 -7.74 -9.98 -6.85
N PRO A 98 -8.39 -9.97 -5.68
CA PRO A 98 -7.76 -9.71 -4.38
C PRO A 98 -6.99 -10.94 -3.84
N SER A 99 -6.03 -11.50 -4.57
CA SER A 99 -5.15 -12.56 -4.06
C SER A 99 -3.97 -12.00 -3.25
N ALA A 100 -3.21 -12.86 -2.55
CA ALA A 100 -1.99 -12.44 -1.84
C ALA A 100 -0.97 -11.77 -2.78
N GLU A 101 -0.78 -12.32 -4.00
CA GLU A 101 0.11 -11.74 -5.02
C GLU A 101 -0.35 -10.36 -5.42
N GLN A 102 -1.65 -10.19 -5.71
CA GLN A 102 -2.18 -8.90 -6.13
C GLN A 102 -2.20 -7.89 -4.99
N PHE A 103 -2.47 -8.27 -3.75
CA PHE A 103 -2.31 -7.36 -2.61
C PHE A 103 -0.87 -6.88 -2.45
N SER A 104 0.12 -7.78 -2.58
CA SER A 104 1.53 -7.36 -2.53
C SER A 104 1.88 -6.36 -3.65
N ARG A 105 1.36 -6.57 -4.87
CA ARG A 105 1.56 -5.67 -6.03
C ARG A 105 0.87 -4.33 -5.86
N VAL A 106 -0.40 -4.32 -5.45
CA VAL A 106 -1.19 -3.09 -5.25
C VAL A 106 -0.56 -2.22 -4.16
N ILE A 107 -0.15 -2.82 -3.04
CA ILE A 107 0.49 -2.08 -1.95
C ILE A 107 1.87 -1.56 -2.36
N PHE A 108 2.66 -2.35 -3.12
CA PHE A 108 3.91 -1.87 -3.69
C PHE A 108 3.67 -0.64 -4.57
N PHE A 109 2.73 -0.75 -5.50
CA PHE A 109 2.37 0.31 -6.44
C PHE A 109 1.98 1.59 -5.69
N TRP A 110 1.05 1.53 -4.75
CA TRP A 110 0.65 2.72 -3.99
C TRP A 110 1.77 3.30 -3.14
N ALA A 111 2.56 2.46 -2.46
CA ALA A 111 3.70 2.95 -1.67
C ALA A 111 4.75 3.64 -2.56
N GLN A 112 4.99 3.11 -3.76
CA GLN A 112 5.88 3.72 -4.75
C GLN A 112 5.34 5.07 -5.23
N GLU A 113 4.06 5.15 -5.61
CA GLU A 113 3.42 6.39 -6.06
C GLU A 113 3.45 7.46 -4.96
N ILE A 114 3.14 7.10 -3.71
CA ILE A 114 3.20 8.02 -2.57
C ILE A 114 4.63 8.53 -2.37
N LEU A 115 5.64 7.65 -2.34
CA LEU A 115 7.03 8.05 -2.16
C LEU A 115 7.53 8.94 -3.30
N ALA A 116 7.18 8.62 -4.55
CA ALA A 116 7.54 9.42 -5.73
C ALA A 116 6.98 10.85 -5.68
N GLN A 117 5.84 11.02 -5.02
CA GLN A 117 5.16 12.30 -4.83
C GLN A 117 5.49 12.95 -3.46
N THR A 118 6.32 12.34 -2.62
CA THR A 118 6.70 12.88 -1.31
C THR A 118 7.95 13.75 -1.38
N GLN A 119 7.86 14.97 -0.86
CA GLN A 119 8.99 15.86 -0.64
C GLN A 119 9.63 15.55 0.71
N MET A 120 10.87 15.08 0.65
CA MET A 120 11.73 14.77 1.80
C MET A 120 12.27 16.05 2.48
N GLN A 121 12.54 16.01 3.79
CA GLN A 121 12.87 17.21 4.57
C GLN A 121 14.02 17.06 5.58
N ASN A 122 14.58 15.87 5.74
CA ASN A 122 15.68 15.57 6.67
C ASN A 122 16.93 15.02 5.96
N GLY A 123 17.05 15.26 4.65
CA GLY A 123 18.14 14.71 3.84
C GLY A 123 17.89 13.26 3.42
N GLU A 124 16.68 12.73 3.59
CA GLU A 124 16.30 11.46 2.98
C GLU A 124 16.43 11.59 1.46
N ALA A 125 17.12 10.64 0.86
CA ALA A 125 17.31 10.64 -0.58
C ALA A 125 17.56 9.24 -1.10
N ASP A 126 17.19 9.04 -2.36
CA ASP A 126 17.24 7.75 -3.05
C ASP A 126 16.43 6.65 -2.33
N VAL A 127 15.41 7.05 -1.56
CA VAL A 127 14.49 6.14 -0.87
C VAL A 127 13.50 5.57 -1.88
N SER A 128 13.40 4.25 -1.93
CA SER A 128 12.48 3.54 -2.82
C SER A 128 11.89 2.30 -2.14
N VAL A 129 10.78 1.80 -2.69
CA VAL A 129 10.23 0.51 -2.29
C VAL A 129 11.09 -0.59 -2.89
N TYR A 130 11.72 -1.39 -2.05
CA TYR A 130 12.49 -2.56 -2.48
C TYR A 130 11.56 -3.74 -2.78
N SER A 131 10.67 -4.05 -1.83
CA SER A 131 9.70 -5.14 -2.00
C SER A 131 8.55 -5.02 -1.01
N VAL A 132 7.43 -5.65 -1.34
CA VAL A 132 6.30 -5.84 -0.42
C VAL A 132 6.03 -7.33 -0.26
N ILE A 133 5.91 -7.79 0.99
CA ILE A 133 5.50 -9.17 1.30
C ILE A 133 4.11 -9.13 1.92
N ALA A 134 3.17 -9.87 1.35
CA ALA A 134 1.82 -10.06 1.88
C ALA A 134 1.66 -11.48 2.41
N HIS A 135 1.63 -11.64 3.73
CA HIS A 135 1.32 -12.90 4.40
C HIS A 135 -0.20 -13.01 4.54
N GLU A 136 -0.82 -13.85 3.71
CA GLU A 136 -2.26 -14.16 3.82
C GLU A 136 -2.52 -15.11 4.99
N THR A 137 -1.60 -16.06 5.22
CA THR A 137 -1.65 -16.98 6.36
C THR A 137 -0.30 -17.04 7.05
N ALA A 138 -0.25 -17.65 8.24
CA ALA A 138 1.03 -17.87 8.94
C ALA A 138 2.03 -18.75 8.18
N THR A 139 1.57 -19.48 7.14
CA THR A 139 2.38 -20.43 6.38
C THR A 139 2.52 -20.07 4.90
N GLY A 140 1.85 -19.02 4.43
CA GLY A 140 1.80 -18.67 3.01
C GLY A 140 1.84 -17.15 2.79
N TYR A 141 2.74 -16.72 1.92
CA TYR A 141 2.90 -15.33 1.52
C TYR A 141 3.15 -15.20 0.02
N ALA A 142 2.90 -14.00 -0.50
CA ALA A 142 3.42 -13.55 -1.78
C ALA A 142 4.39 -12.37 -1.57
N GLN A 143 5.41 -12.26 -2.42
CA GLN A 143 6.36 -11.17 -2.40
C GLN A 143 6.43 -10.52 -3.78
N CYS A 144 6.34 -9.20 -3.81
CA CYS A 144 6.38 -8.38 -5.01
C CYS A 144 7.65 -7.52 -5.03
N PHE A 145 8.26 -7.42 -6.20
CA PHE A 145 9.33 -6.47 -6.55
C PHE A 145 8.84 -5.49 -7.63
N SER A 146 9.69 -4.50 -7.98
CA SER A 146 9.36 -3.50 -9.02
C SER A 146 8.99 -4.12 -10.36
N ASP A 147 9.66 -5.20 -10.74
CA ASP A 147 9.47 -5.87 -12.03
C ASP A 147 8.08 -6.50 -12.14
N ASP A 148 7.51 -6.97 -11.03
CA ASP A 148 6.16 -7.54 -10.98
C ASP A 148 5.08 -6.45 -11.18
N VAL A 149 5.31 -5.24 -10.67
CA VAL A 149 4.41 -4.10 -10.89
C VAL A 149 4.50 -3.60 -12.33
N ALA A 150 5.71 -3.56 -12.90
CA ALA A 150 5.94 -3.16 -14.29
C ALA A 150 5.43 -4.20 -15.32
N ASN A 151 5.26 -5.46 -14.90
CA ASN A 151 4.82 -6.53 -15.78
C ASN A 151 3.33 -6.43 -16.13
N VAL A 152 3.05 -5.96 -17.35
CA VAL A 152 1.69 -5.84 -17.90
C VAL A 152 0.92 -7.17 -17.96
N GLN A 153 1.61 -8.32 -18.02
CA GLN A 153 0.96 -9.64 -18.03
C GLN A 153 0.36 -10.02 -16.67
N MET A 154 0.78 -9.34 -15.59
CA MET A 154 0.22 -9.54 -14.26
C MET A 154 -0.97 -8.61 -13.96
N GLY A 155 -1.42 -7.84 -14.97
CA GLY A 155 -2.46 -6.82 -14.84
C GLY A 155 -1.85 -5.44 -14.64
N LYS A 156 -2.26 -4.48 -15.48
CA LYS A 156 -1.82 -3.09 -15.40
C LYS A 156 -2.49 -2.42 -14.21
N LEU A 157 -1.71 -1.65 -13.44
CA LEU A 157 -2.22 -0.82 -12.36
C LEU A 157 -2.10 0.65 -12.76
N VAL A 158 -3.18 1.40 -12.58
CA VAL A 158 -3.23 2.86 -12.72
C VAL A 158 -4.06 3.40 -11.55
N LEU A 159 -3.74 4.60 -11.08
CA LEU A 159 -4.36 5.15 -9.87
C LEU A 159 -5.88 5.35 -10.03
N GLU A 160 -6.35 5.61 -11.24
CA GLU A 160 -7.75 5.90 -11.53
C GLU A 160 -8.67 4.67 -11.45
N ASP A 161 -8.13 3.45 -11.49
CA ASP A 161 -8.93 2.23 -11.51
C ASP A 161 -9.29 1.69 -10.11
N PHE A 162 -8.86 2.38 -9.05
CA PHE A 162 -9.16 2.04 -7.66
C PHE A 162 -10.28 2.92 -7.10
N GLU A 163 -11.16 2.33 -6.29
CA GLU A 163 -12.24 3.06 -5.62
C GLU A 163 -12.29 2.66 -4.14
N PHE A 164 -12.49 3.65 -3.27
CA PHE A 164 -12.60 3.47 -1.83
C PHE A 164 -13.97 3.94 -1.36
N SER A 165 -14.53 3.26 -0.36
CA SER A 165 -15.77 3.71 0.28
C SER A 165 -15.60 5.07 0.96
N GLU A 166 -16.71 5.80 1.13
CA GLU A 166 -16.72 7.07 1.86
C GLU A 166 -16.21 6.92 3.29
N GLN A 167 -16.58 5.81 3.96
CA GLN A 167 -16.12 5.51 5.32
C GLN A 167 -14.59 5.43 5.38
N VAL A 168 -13.96 4.66 4.49
CA VAL A 168 -12.50 4.50 4.43
C VAL A 168 -11.83 5.86 4.23
N ARG A 169 -12.31 6.63 3.26
CA ARG A 169 -11.76 7.97 2.97
C ARG A 169 -11.87 8.91 4.16
N SER A 170 -12.99 8.90 4.87
CA SER A 170 -13.21 9.79 6.02
C SER A 170 -12.29 9.53 7.21
N GLU A 171 -11.71 8.33 7.29
CA GLU A 171 -10.87 7.87 8.41
C GLU A 171 -9.38 8.10 8.16
N TRP A 172 -8.98 8.45 6.93
CA TRP A 172 -7.61 8.88 6.65
C TRP A 172 -7.30 10.19 7.35
N HIS A 173 -6.02 10.41 7.68
CA HIS A 173 -5.56 11.70 8.19
C HIS A 173 -5.86 12.83 7.21
N ASP A 174 -5.83 12.52 5.91
CA ASP A 174 -6.26 13.40 4.82
C ASP A 174 -7.34 12.69 3.97
N PRO A 175 -8.63 13.07 4.09
CA PRO A 175 -9.70 12.46 3.29
C PRO A 175 -9.55 12.62 1.77
N GLU A 176 -8.68 13.55 1.33
CA GLU A 176 -8.34 13.78 -0.07
C GLU A 176 -7.05 13.06 -0.49
N LEU A 177 -6.43 12.26 0.39
CA LEU A 177 -5.16 11.54 0.14
C LEU A 177 -5.09 10.93 -1.25
N TYR A 178 -6.04 10.06 -1.60
CA TYR A 178 -6.00 9.34 -2.87
C TYR A 178 -6.32 10.24 -4.07
N ALA A 179 -7.20 11.23 -3.89
CA ALA A 179 -7.54 12.19 -4.94
C ALA A 179 -6.34 13.09 -5.27
N LYS A 180 -5.55 13.48 -4.26
CA LYS A 180 -4.27 14.19 -4.42
C LYS A 180 -3.23 13.34 -5.15
N LEU A 181 -3.15 12.06 -4.78
CA LEU A 181 -2.24 11.10 -5.42
C LEU A 181 -2.52 10.96 -6.93
N ILE A 182 -3.80 10.85 -7.32
CA ILE A 182 -4.22 10.83 -8.74
C ILE A 182 -3.82 12.14 -9.45
N ARG A 183 -3.96 13.28 -8.78
CA ARG A 183 -3.62 14.60 -9.37
C ARG A 183 -2.11 14.88 -9.41
N GLY A 184 -1.26 14.03 -8.85
CA GLY A 184 0.18 14.26 -8.78
C GLY A 184 0.57 15.34 -7.77
N GLU A 185 -0.28 15.63 -6.78
CA GLU A 185 0.01 16.64 -5.77
C GLU A 185 1.13 16.17 -4.83
N ARG A 186 2.07 17.07 -4.52
CA ARG A 186 3.19 16.75 -3.64
C ARG A 186 2.72 16.59 -2.20
N PHE A 187 3.10 15.47 -1.58
CA PHE A 187 3.08 15.32 -0.12
C PHE A 187 4.35 15.93 0.45
N THR A 188 4.28 16.44 1.68
CA THR A 188 5.44 17.08 2.31
C THR A 188 5.67 16.46 3.67
N ASN A 189 6.83 15.85 3.87
CA ASN A 189 7.22 15.35 5.18
C ASN A 189 7.39 16.53 6.17
N PRO A 190 7.09 16.35 7.45
CA PRO A 190 7.39 17.35 8.47
C PRO A 190 8.90 17.62 8.55
N SER A 191 9.29 18.87 8.81
CA SER A 191 10.69 19.21 9.05
C SER A 191 11.19 18.59 10.34
N ALA A 192 12.42 18.07 10.32
CA ALA A 192 13.11 17.67 11.53
C ALA A 192 13.89 18.86 12.13
N THR A 193 13.79 19.06 13.44
CA THR A 193 14.67 20.00 14.15
C THR A 193 16.03 19.33 14.32
N MET A 194 17.11 19.98 13.88
CA MET A 194 18.47 19.45 14.06
C MET A 194 18.95 19.65 15.50
N GLN A 195 19.24 18.56 16.22
CA GLN A 195 19.85 18.63 17.56
C GLN A 195 21.38 18.65 17.53
N VAL A 196 21.98 18.15 16.45
CA VAL A 196 23.43 18.05 16.26
C VAL A 196 23.76 18.54 14.85
N GLN A 197 24.85 19.28 14.68
CA GLN A 197 25.38 19.57 13.34
C GLN A 197 26.04 18.30 12.80
N ALA A 198 25.39 17.64 11.86
CA ALA A 198 26.04 16.58 11.08
C ALA A 198 27.11 17.23 10.21
N ASP A 199 28.33 16.69 10.21
CA ASP A 199 29.35 17.09 9.24
C ASP A 199 28.78 16.88 7.83
N ASN A 200 28.84 17.92 6.99
CA ASN A 200 28.46 17.86 5.58
C ASN A 200 29.33 16.81 4.88
N ARG A 201 28.91 15.54 4.93
CA ARG A 201 29.37 14.51 4.02
C ARG A 201 28.61 14.66 2.71
N ASP A 202 28.70 15.85 2.13
CA ASP A 202 28.42 16.09 0.73
C ASP A 202 29.57 15.43 -0.02
N VAL A 203 29.37 14.18 -0.40
CA VAL A 203 30.29 13.46 -1.28
C VAL A 203 30.11 14.06 -2.68
N GLU A 204 31.20 14.61 -3.22
CA GLU A 204 31.37 15.03 -4.62
C GLU A 204 30.79 14.03 -5.64
#